data_AF-A0A531JZR3-F1
#
_entry.id   AF-A0A531JZR3-F1
#
_cell.length_a   1.000
_cell.length_b   1.000
_cell.length_c   1.000
_cell.angle_alpha   90.00
_cell.angle_beta   90.00
_cell.angle_gamma   90.00
#
_symmetry.space_group_name_H-M   'P 1'
#
loop_
_entity.id
_entity.type
_entity.pdbx_description
1 polymer ?
#
loop_
_entity_poly.entity_id
_entity_poly.type
_entity_poly.pdbx_seq_one_letter_code
_entity_poly.pdbx_strand_id
1 'polypeptide(L)'
;TSGTVTTLAGVHLELERYDRRRVDGLWMDRQSVDRMVEKLVGWDFQQRVANPCIGADRADLVLAGCAILEAIRGVWPSERLRVADRGLREGILSELMADDGVWRSDGRGR
;
A
#
# COMPACT_ATOMS: atom_id res chain seq x y z
N THR A 1 5.42 1.50 -2.45
CA THR A 1 4.49 0.42 -2.83
C THR A 1 4.80 -0.82 -2.00
N SER A 2 3.81 -1.42 -1.35
CA SER A 2 3.95 -2.66 -0.58
C SER A 2 2.57 -3.19 -0.21
N GLY A 3 2.39 -4.51 -0.26
CA GLY A 3 1.13 -5.17 0.10
C GLY A 3 0.68 -4.87 1.53
N THR A 4 1.61 -4.75 2.48
CA THR A 4 1.30 -4.36 3.87
C THR A 4 0.82 -2.92 3.95
N VAL A 5 1.48 -2.01 3.24
CA VAL A 5 1.12 -0.58 3.26
C VAL A 5 -0.28 -0.38 2.67
N THR A 6 -0.61 -1.08 1.59
CA THR A 6 -1.95 -1.04 0.98
C THR A 6 -3.00 -1.73 1.86
N THR A 7 -2.63 -2.78 2.61
CA THR A 7 -3.50 -3.38 3.62
C THR A 7 -3.81 -2.41 4.76
N LEU A 8 -2.78 -1.77 5.34
CA LEU A 8 -2.97 -0.77 6.40
C LEU A 8 -3.87 0.38 5.93
N ALA A 9 -3.72 0.81 4.67
CA ALA A 9 -4.59 1.80 4.06
C ALA A 9 -6.05 1.34 3.99
N GLY A 10 -6.30 0.09 3.56
CA GLY A 10 -7.65 -0.48 3.51
C GLY A 10 -8.29 -0.60 4.90
N VAL A 11 -7.52 -0.99 5.91
CA VAL A 11 -7.96 -1.04 7.32
C VAL A 11 -8.23 0.36 7.87
N HIS A 12 -7.37 1.33 7.56
CA HIS A 12 -7.52 2.73 7.96
C HIS A 12 -8.79 3.37 7.39
N LEU A 13 -9.12 3.05 6.14
CA LEU A 13 -10.32 3.52 5.46
C LEU A 13 -11.58 2.70 5.81
N GLU A 14 -11.44 1.67 6.65
CA GLU A 14 -12.50 0.75 7.09
C GLU A 14 -13.29 0.17 5.91
N LEU A 15 -12.59 -0.24 4.85
CA LEU A 15 -13.24 -0.73 3.64
C LEU A 15 -13.88 -2.10 3.88
N GLU A 16 -15.16 -2.22 3.49
CA GLU A 16 -15.89 -3.50 3.45
C GLU A 16 -15.30 -4.51 2.44
N ARG A 17 -14.54 -4.00 1.47
CA ARG A 17 -13.75 -4.78 0.52
C ARG A 17 -12.62 -3.91 -0.02
N TYR A 18 -11.48 -4.51 -0.33
CA TYR A 18 -10.36 -3.80 -0.94
C TYR A 18 -10.76 -3.05 -2.22
N ASP A 19 -10.56 -1.73 -2.23
CA ASP A 19 -10.78 -0.85 -3.38
C ASP A 19 -9.52 -0.04 -3.68
N ARG A 20 -8.82 -0.43 -4.75
CA ARG A 20 -7.60 0.24 -5.23
C ARG A 20 -7.80 1.73 -5.50
N ARG A 21 -8.99 2.16 -5.95
CA ARG A 21 -9.24 3.58 -6.30
C ARG A 21 -9.23 4.48 -5.06
N ARG A 22 -9.57 3.91 -3.90
CA ARG A 22 -9.54 4.61 -2.61
C ARG A 22 -8.17 4.53 -1.93
N VAL A 23 -7.43 3.46 -2.19
CA VAL A 23 -6.14 3.17 -1.58
C VAL A 23 -4.98 3.87 -2.30
N ASP A 24 -4.93 3.83 -3.64
CA ASP A 24 -3.82 4.41 -4.40
C ASP A 24 -3.79 5.93 -4.24
N GLY A 25 -2.62 6.45 -3.86
CA GLY A 25 -2.40 7.87 -3.66
C GLY A 25 -2.84 8.42 -2.30
N LEU A 26 -3.45 7.60 -1.43
CA LEU A 26 -3.84 7.98 -0.07
C LEU A 26 -2.62 8.51 0.71
N TRP A 27 -2.81 9.63 1.41
CA TRP A 27 -1.85 10.10 2.41
C TRP A 27 -2.26 9.65 3.80
N MET A 28 -1.32 9.10 4.55
CA MET A 28 -1.48 8.78 5.97
C MET A 28 -0.45 9.57 6.76
N ASP A 29 -0.88 10.26 7.81
CA ASP A 29 0.06 10.85 8.75
C ASP A 29 0.72 9.79 9.63
N ARG A 30 1.83 10.17 10.28
CA ARG A 30 2.58 9.30 11.18
C ARG A 30 1.68 8.61 12.21
N GLN A 31 0.82 9.38 12.88
CA GLN A 31 -0.05 8.84 13.94
C GLN A 31 -1.08 7.84 13.40
N SER A 32 -1.56 8.02 12.17
CA SER A 32 -2.50 7.11 11.53
C SER A 32 -1.85 5.78 11.25
N VAL A 33 -0.59 5.77 10.78
CA VAL A 33 0.17 4.53 10.61
C VAL A 33 0.40 3.86 11.96
N ASP A 34 0.83 4.62 12.97
CA ASP A 34 1.09 4.10 14.34
C ASP A 34 -0.18 3.43 14.91
N ARG A 35 -1.33 4.11 14.85
CA ARG A 35 -2.62 3.57 15.28
C ARG A 35 -3.01 2.29 14.54
N MET A 36 -2.73 2.21 13.24
CA MET A 36 -3.07 1.00 12.47
C MET A 36 -2.17 -0.17 12.83
N VAL A 37 -0.88 0.06 13.03
CA VAL A 37 0.05 -0.96 13.50
C VAL A 37 -0.38 -1.47 14.88
N GLU A 38 -0.66 -0.59 15.82
CA GLU A 38 -1.15 -0.95 17.17
C GLU A 38 -2.47 -1.73 17.11
N LYS A 39 -3.44 -1.29 16.28
CA LYS A 39 -4.72 -1.99 16.07
C LYS A 39 -4.51 -3.42 15.58
N LEU A 40 -3.61 -3.63 14.61
CA LEU A 40 -3.32 -4.97 14.07
C LEU A 40 -2.58 -5.86 15.07
N VAL A 41 -1.65 -5.29 15.85
CA VAL A 41 -0.95 -6.01 16.93
C VAL A 41 -1.93 -6.46 18.01
N GLY A 42 -2.95 -5.65 18.32
CA GLY A 42 -4.01 -5.99 19.27
C GLY A 42 -5.02 -7.01 18.77
N TRP A 43 -5.03 -7.33 17.46
CA TRP A 43 -5.92 -8.35 16.90
C TRP A 43 -5.33 -9.76 17.03
N ASP A 44 -6.18 -10.72 17.37
CA ASP A 44 -5.86 -12.14 17.20
C ASP A 44 -5.87 -12.53 15.71
N PHE A 45 -5.45 -13.76 15.42
CA PHE A 45 -5.40 -14.26 14.06
C PHE A 45 -6.77 -14.27 13.38
N GLN A 46 -7.84 -14.69 14.07
CA GLN A 46 -9.18 -14.77 13.49
C GLN A 46 -9.75 -13.39 13.16
N GLN A 47 -9.49 -12.40 14.00
CA GLN A 47 -9.85 -11.01 13.76
C GLN A 47 -9.15 -10.46 12.51
N ARG A 48 -7.87 -10.81 12.29
CA ARG A 48 -7.15 -10.44 11.06
C ARG A 48 -7.71 -11.15 9.83
N VAL A 49 -7.97 -12.45 9.92
CA VAL A 49 -8.59 -13.23 8.83
C VAL A 49 -9.95 -12.65 8.43
N ALA A 50 -10.76 -12.27 9.42
CA ALA A 50 -12.09 -11.70 9.23
C ALA A 50 -12.08 -10.30 8.59
N ASN A 51 -10.94 -9.59 8.60
CA ASN A 51 -10.86 -8.28 7.98
C ASN A 51 -10.84 -8.40 6.44
N PRO A 52 -11.77 -7.76 5.70
CA PRO A 52 -11.87 -7.87 4.25
C PRO A 52 -10.64 -7.38 3.47
N CYS A 53 -9.82 -6.51 4.06
CA CYS A 53 -8.60 -5.99 3.44
C CYS A 53 -7.33 -6.79 3.78
N ILE A 54 -7.42 -7.78 4.69
CA ILE A 54 -6.31 -8.66 5.05
C ILE A 54 -6.54 -10.03 4.42
N GLY A 55 -7.57 -10.75 4.86
CA GLY A 55 -7.87 -12.12 4.45
C GLY A 55 -6.90 -13.16 5.01
N ALA A 56 -7.22 -14.44 4.83
CA ALA A 56 -6.46 -15.56 5.39
C ALA A 56 -5.00 -15.59 4.93
N ASP A 57 -4.75 -15.42 3.63
CA ASP A 57 -3.41 -15.52 3.03
C ASP A 57 -2.39 -14.51 3.60
N ARG A 58 -2.87 -13.41 4.18
CA ARG A 58 -2.00 -12.34 4.72
C ARG A 58 -2.07 -12.19 6.23
N ALA A 59 -2.98 -12.88 6.92
CA ALA A 59 -3.20 -12.72 8.36
C ALA A 59 -1.94 -13.03 9.20
N ASP A 60 -1.14 -14.02 8.77
CA ASP A 60 0.12 -14.39 9.42
C ASP A 60 1.27 -13.43 9.11
N LEU A 61 1.26 -12.83 7.91
CA LEU A 61 2.38 -12.04 7.40
C LEU A 61 2.26 -10.55 7.65
N VAL A 62 1.04 -10.04 7.86
CA VAL A 62 0.78 -8.60 7.95
C VAL A 62 1.57 -7.94 9.09
N LEU A 63 1.75 -8.61 10.23
CA LEU A 63 2.52 -8.07 11.35
C LEU A 63 4.02 -7.98 11.05
N ALA A 64 4.59 -8.99 10.38
CA ALA A 64 6.00 -8.94 9.97
C ALA A 64 6.23 -7.77 8.99
N GLY A 65 5.30 -7.53 8.08
CA GLY A 65 5.32 -6.36 7.21
C GLY A 65 5.22 -5.04 7.98
N CYS A 66 4.41 -4.98 9.04
CA CYS A 66 4.30 -3.79 9.90
C CYS A 66 5.63 -3.52 10.60
N ALA A 67 6.31 -4.54 11.12
CA ALA A 67 7.62 -4.39 11.75
C ALA A 67 8.68 -3.85 10.78
N ILE A 68 8.69 -4.32 9.52
CA ILE A 68 9.59 -3.79 8.48
C ILE A 68 9.25 -2.33 8.17
N LEU A 69 7.97 -1.99 8.04
CA LEU A 69 7.52 -0.62 7.80
C LEU A 69 7.96 0.31 8.94
N GLU A 70 7.79 -0.13 10.19
CA GLU A 70 8.23 0.63 11.38
C GLU A 70 9.74 0.84 11.39
N ALA A 71 10.53 -0.20 11.07
CA ALA A 71 11.98 -0.08 10.99
C ALA A 71 12.40 0.96 9.92
N ILE A 72 11.78 0.93 8.74
CA ILE A 72 12.03 1.90 7.67
C ILE A 72 11.68 3.32 8.13
N ARG A 73 10.51 3.50 8.78
CA ARG A 73 10.07 4.80 9.31
C ARG A 73 10.97 5.32 10.43
N GLY A 74 11.61 4.42 11.19
CA GLY A 74 12.60 4.76 12.21
C GLY A 74 13.89 5.33 11.60
N VAL A 75 14.32 4.82 10.44
CA VAL A 75 15.53 5.30 9.73
C VAL A 75 15.24 6.57 8.92
N TRP A 76 14.07 6.64 8.27
CA TRP A 76 13.64 7.79 7.47
C TRP A 76 12.34 8.39 8.02
N PRO A 77 12.43 9.20 9.08
CA PRO A 77 11.27 9.84 9.67
C PRO A 77 10.64 10.80 8.66
N SER A 78 9.32 10.66 8.49
CA SER A 78 8.51 11.53 7.65
C SER A 78 7.19 11.84 8.34
N GLU A 79 6.68 13.06 8.13
CA GLU A 79 5.39 13.49 8.69
C GLU A 79 4.21 12.74 8.07
N ARG A 80 4.34 12.36 6.79
CA ARG A 80 3.30 11.69 6.02
C ARG A 80 3.89 10.65 5.08
N LEU A 81 3.18 9.55 4.96
CA LEU A 81 3.44 8.46 4.03
C LEU A 81 2.36 8.44 2.94
N ARG A 82 2.79 8.32 1.68
CA ARG A 82 1.86 8.13 0.55
C ARG A 82 1.78 6.66 0.16
N VAL A 83 0.56 6.17 0.03
CA VAL A 83 0.30 4.80 -0.41
C VAL A 83 0.33 4.76 -1.93
N ALA A 84 1.04 3.77 -2.47
CA ALA A 84 1.05 3.47 -3.89
C ALA A 84 0.69 1.99 -4.06
N ASP A 85 -0.43 1.73 -4.73
CA ASP A 85 -0.88 0.39 -5.11
C ASP A 85 -0.34 -0.02 -6.50
N ARG A 86 0.15 0.96 -7.26
CA ARG A 86 1.02 0.72 -8.42
C ARG A 86 2.40 0.27 -7.93
N GLY A 87 2.94 -0.77 -8.56
CA GLY A 87 4.23 -1.35 -8.19
C GLY A 87 4.97 -1.90 -9.40
N LEU A 88 5.64 -3.04 -9.20
CA LEU A 88 6.56 -3.61 -10.18
C LEU A 88 5.90 -3.89 -11.53
N ARG A 89 4.66 -4.41 -11.52
CA ARG A 89 3.93 -4.75 -12.75
C ARG A 89 3.69 -3.50 -13.61
N GLU A 90 3.26 -2.42 -12.99
CA GLU A 90 3.05 -1.14 -13.68
C GLU A 90 4.37 -0.50 -14.12
N GLY A 91 5.45 -0.70 -13.36
CA GLY A 91 6.80 -0.30 -13.77
C GLY A 91 7.25 -1.01 -15.05
N ILE A 92 7.17 -2.35 -15.07
CA ILE A 92 7.52 -3.16 -16.25
C ILE A 92 6.66 -2.79 -17.46
N LEU A 93 5.34 -2.63 -17.27
CA LEU A 93 4.47 -2.21 -18.37
C LEU A 93 4.86 -0.84 -18.90
N SER A 94 5.17 0.12 -18.02
CA SER A 94 5.58 1.47 -18.43
C SER A 94 6.88 1.44 -19.24
N GLU A 95 7.82 0.56 -18.87
CA GLU A 95 9.08 0.33 -19.58
C GLU A 95 8.84 -0.27 -20.97
N LEU A 96 8.05 -1.35 -21.07
CA LEU A 96 7.70 -1.98 -22.35
C LEU A 96 6.99 -1.00 -23.30
N MET A 97 6.08 -0.17 -22.77
CA MET A 97 5.39 0.86 -23.57
C MET A 97 6.35 1.95 -24.07
N ALA A 98 7.36 2.30 -23.27
CA ALA A 98 8.37 3.27 -23.67
C ALA A 98 9.27 2.72 -24.78
N ASP A 99 9.67 1.46 -24.68
CA ASP A 99 10.46 0.75 -25.69
C ASP A 99 9.69 0.61 -27.02
N ASP A 100 8.40 0.30 -26.95
CA ASP A 100 7.49 0.25 -28.10
C ASP A 100 7.15 1.64 -28.68
N GLY A 101 7.65 2.71 -28.06
CA GLY A 101 7.49 4.08 -28.56
C GLY A 101 6.08 4.64 -28.41
N VAL A 102 5.25 4.09 -27.51
CA VAL A 102 3.87 4.56 -27.25
C VAL A 102 3.85 6.05 -26.91
N TRP A 103 4.89 6.55 -26.25
CA TRP A 103 5.02 7.95 -25.84
C TRP A 103 5.75 8.83 -26.86
N ARG A 104 6.16 8.29 -28.02
CA ARG A 104 6.91 9.04 -29.06
C ARG A 104 6.01 9.84 -30.02
N SER A 105 4.69 9.74 -29.91
CA SER A 105 3.76 10.50 -30.75
C SER A 105 3.19 11.73 -30.05
N ASP A 106 3.98 12.80 -29.92
CA ASP A 106 3.41 14.16 -29.79
C ASP A 106 4.36 15.28 -30.27
N GLY A 107 5.21 14.96 -31.27
CA GLY A 107 6.14 15.91 -31.88
C GLY A 107 5.75 16.43 -33.27
N ARG A 108 4.53 16.17 -33.76
CA ARG A 108 4.06 16.66 -35.08
C ARG A 108 2.63 17.14 -35.02
N GLY A 109 2.45 18.35 -34.49
CA GLY A 109 1.21 19.10 -34.53
C GLY A 109 1.49 20.58 -34.31
N ARG A 110 1.97 21.23 -35.39
CA ARG A 110 1.95 22.66 -35.75
C ARG A 110 1.73 23.69 -34.64
#